data_AF-A0A1Y4WTD6-F1
#
_entry.id   AF-A0A1Y4WTD6-F1
#
_cell.length_a   1.000
_cell.length_b   1.000
_cell.length_c   1.000
_cell.angle_alpha   90.00
_cell.angle_beta   90.00
_cell.angle_gamma   90.00
#
_symmetry.space_group_name_H-M   'P 1'
#
loop_
_entity.id
_entity.type
_entity.pdbx_description
1 polymer ?
#
loop_
_entity_poly.entity_id
_entity_poly.type
_entity_poly.pdbx_seq_one_letter_code
_entity_poly.pdbx_strand_id
1 'polypeptide(L)'
;MRIAINVCKNQMKSPWRTRRAPAEALEGLRAEGPEPEDDTLVKAVQALPPKYREVVILYYYQEWRAWEIAQRLHIPVSTVTVRLSRARGMLKEKLKGWYYDGEE
;
A
#
# COMPACT_ATOMS: atom_id res chain seq x y z
N MET A 1 -20.99 -21.98 -31.76
CA MET A 1 -20.66 -20.62 -31.28
C MET A 1 -21.85 -19.83 -30.67
N ARG A 2 -22.89 -20.47 -30.13
CA ARG A 2 -24.08 -19.77 -29.55
C ARG A 2 -23.90 -19.37 -28.08
N ILE A 3 -23.07 -20.11 -27.34
CA ILE A 3 -22.84 -19.89 -25.91
C ILE A 3 -22.17 -18.53 -25.67
N ALA A 4 -21.12 -18.19 -26.42
CA ALA A 4 -20.43 -16.91 -26.31
C ALA A 4 -21.37 -15.71 -26.58
N ILE A 5 -22.21 -15.80 -27.62
CA ILE A 5 -23.18 -14.75 -27.97
C ILE A 5 -24.20 -14.57 -26.84
N ASN A 6 -24.72 -15.67 -26.30
CA ASN A 6 -25.70 -15.61 -25.21
C ASN A 6 -25.10 -15.08 -23.92
N VAL A 7 -23.84 -15.41 -23.61
CA VAL A 7 -23.10 -14.85 -22.47
C VAL A 7 -22.91 -13.35 -22.64
N CYS A 8 -22.48 -12.88 -23.83
CA CYS A 8 -22.36 -11.44 -24.10
C CYS A 8 -23.71 -10.71 -23.94
N LYS A 9 -24.81 -11.29 -24.47
CA LYS A 9 -26.16 -10.73 -24.32
C LYS A 9 -26.63 -10.72 -22.87
N ASN A 10 -26.36 -11.76 -22.10
CA ASN A 10 -26.68 -11.80 -20.66
C ASN A 10 -25.84 -10.80 -19.87
N GLN A 11 -24.56 -10.63 -20.22
CA GLN A 11 -23.68 -9.64 -19.60
C GLN A 11 -24.16 -8.21 -19.89
N MET A 12 -24.71 -7.95 -21.07
CA MET A 12 -25.31 -6.66 -21.42
C MET A 12 -26.59 -6.37 -20.64
N LYS A 13 -27.39 -7.39 -20.36
CA LYS A 13 -28.63 -7.28 -19.56
C LYS A 13 -28.39 -7.35 -18.05
N SER A 14 -27.18 -7.71 -17.62
CA SER A 14 -26.86 -7.87 -16.21
C SER A 14 -27.12 -6.57 -15.46
N PRO A 15 -27.82 -6.61 -14.30
CA PRO A 15 -27.96 -5.47 -13.41
C PRO A 15 -26.61 -4.87 -13.02
N TRP A 16 -25.52 -5.66 -13.03
CA TRP A 16 -24.17 -5.16 -12.80
C TRP A 16 -23.70 -4.18 -13.89
N ARG A 17 -24.29 -4.18 -15.09
CA ARG A 17 -24.01 -3.18 -16.13
C ARG A 17 -24.82 -1.90 -15.96
N THR A 18 -26.04 -1.98 -15.43
CA THR A 18 -26.93 -0.82 -15.27
C THR A 18 -26.85 -0.18 -13.87
N ARG A 19 -26.44 -0.93 -12.85
CA ARG A 19 -26.26 -0.49 -11.46
C ARG A 19 -24.80 -0.16 -11.13
N ARG A 20 -24.03 0.30 -12.12
CA ARG A 20 -22.68 0.84 -11.90
C ARG A 20 -22.81 2.33 -11.61
N ALA A 21 -22.20 2.76 -10.53
CA ALA A 21 -22.06 4.18 -10.25
C ALA A 21 -20.87 4.76 -11.04
N PRO A 22 -20.96 6.01 -11.52
CA PRO A 22 -19.83 6.69 -12.14
C PRO A 22 -18.74 6.93 -11.08
N ALA A 23 -17.49 7.13 -11.51
CA ALA A 23 -16.35 7.20 -10.58
C ALA A 23 -16.49 8.35 -9.58
N GLU A 24 -17.12 9.44 -10.01
CA GLU A 24 -17.46 10.63 -9.24
C GLU A 24 -18.38 10.31 -8.05
N ALA A 25 -19.22 9.27 -8.17
CA ALA A 25 -20.06 8.82 -7.05
C ALA A 25 -19.26 8.17 -5.92
N LEU A 26 -18.01 7.72 -6.17
CA LEU A 26 -17.11 7.25 -5.11
C LEU A 26 -16.57 8.42 -4.28
N GLU A 27 -16.49 9.62 -4.85
CA GLU A 27 -15.92 10.79 -4.19
C GLU A 27 -16.77 11.22 -2.99
N GLY A 28 -18.10 11.21 -3.15
CA GLY A 28 -19.06 11.46 -2.06
C GLY A 28 -19.28 10.29 -1.09
N LEU A 29 -18.69 9.12 -1.38
CA LEU A 29 -18.69 7.95 -0.48
C LEU A 29 -17.40 7.83 0.34
N ARG A 30 -16.47 8.79 0.19
CA ARG A 30 -15.36 8.92 1.15
C ARG A 30 -15.99 9.15 2.52
N ALA A 31 -15.91 8.13 3.38
CA ALA A 31 -16.15 8.34 4.79
C ALA A 31 -15.16 9.40 5.25
N GLU A 32 -15.67 10.49 5.84
CA GLU A 32 -14.90 11.33 6.76
C GLU A 32 -14.53 10.44 7.95
N GLY A 33 -13.49 9.62 7.77
CA GLY A 33 -12.77 9.06 8.90
C GLY A 33 -12.16 10.22 9.68
N PRO A 34 -11.80 10.02 10.96
CA PRO A 34 -11.02 11.01 11.69
C PRO A 34 -9.85 11.43 10.79
N GLU A 35 -9.65 12.73 10.61
CA GLU A 35 -8.45 13.20 9.91
C GLU A 35 -7.27 12.51 10.58
N PRO A 36 -6.39 11.84 9.82
CA PRO A 36 -5.27 11.13 10.42
C PRO A 36 -4.47 12.16 11.22
N GLU A 37 -4.39 11.94 12.53
CA GLU A 37 -3.46 12.63 13.42
C GLU A 37 -2.07 12.40 12.83
N ASP A 38 -1.62 13.37 12.03
CA ASP A 38 -0.35 13.40 11.31
C ASP A 38 -0.07 12.24 10.32
N ASP A 39 -0.24 12.51 9.03
CA ASP A 39 0.07 11.56 7.94
C ASP A 39 1.55 11.58 7.48
N THR A 40 2.43 12.31 8.17
CA THR A 40 3.85 12.48 7.81
C THR A 40 4.58 11.16 7.72
N LEU A 41 4.38 10.24 8.68
CA LEU A 41 4.99 8.91 8.64
C LEU A 41 4.54 8.11 7.41
N VAL A 42 3.24 8.12 7.15
CA VAL A 42 2.65 7.39 6.02
C VAL A 42 3.21 7.93 4.71
N LYS A 43 3.25 9.26 4.54
CA LYS A 43 3.85 9.93 3.38
C LYS A 43 5.34 9.59 3.23
N ALA A 44 6.10 9.58 4.31
CA ALA A 44 7.53 9.26 4.27
C ALA A 44 7.79 7.81 3.80
N VAL A 45 7.03 6.84 4.31
CA VAL A 45 7.11 5.43 3.89
C VAL A 45 6.65 5.28 2.44
N GLN A 46 5.55 5.92 2.05
CA GLN A 46 5.09 5.91 0.65
C GLN A 46 6.10 6.53 -0.30
N ALA A 47 6.87 7.52 0.14
CA ALA A 47 7.90 8.16 -0.69
C ALA A 47 9.22 7.35 -0.78
N LEU A 48 9.34 6.19 -0.12
CA LEU A 48 10.48 5.30 -0.32
C LEU A 48 10.43 4.62 -1.71
N PRO A 49 11.57 4.34 -2.35
CA PRO A 49 11.60 3.51 -3.55
C PRO A 49 10.96 2.12 -3.30
N PRO A 50 10.27 1.52 -4.29
CA PRO A 50 9.46 0.31 -4.09
C PRO A 50 10.17 -0.83 -3.38
N LYS A 51 11.42 -1.14 -3.78
CA LYS A 51 12.24 -2.22 -3.19
C LYS A 51 12.58 -2.03 -1.71
N TYR A 52 12.57 -0.81 -1.21
CA TYR A 52 12.82 -0.48 0.21
C TYR A 52 11.51 -0.39 0.99
N ARG A 53 10.47 0.18 0.38
CA ARG A 53 9.13 0.25 0.94
C ARG A 53 8.57 -1.14 1.24
N GLU A 54 8.70 -2.05 0.30
CA GLU A 54 8.18 -3.42 0.41
C GLU A 54 8.76 -4.16 1.62
N VAL A 55 10.09 -4.11 1.82
CA VAL A 55 10.71 -4.76 2.99
C VAL A 55 10.34 -4.09 4.32
N VAL A 56 10.12 -2.77 4.33
CA VAL A 56 9.67 -2.05 5.54
C VAL A 56 8.26 -2.46 5.91
N ILE A 57 7.35 -2.54 4.94
CA ILE A 57 5.95 -2.95 5.19
C ILE A 57 5.91 -4.40 5.69
N LEU A 58 6.59 -5.31 5.01
CA LEU A 58 6.59 -6.73 5.41
C LEU A 58 7.18 -6.91 6.82
N TYR A 59 8.24 -6.16 7.15
CA TYR A 59 8.89 -6.30 8.45
C TYR A 59 8.11 -5.64 9.59
N TYR A 60 7.69 -4.38 9.44
CA TYR A 60 7.09 -3.62 10.54
C TYR A 60 5.57 -3.70 10.62
N TYR A 61 4.88 -3.79 9.48
CA TYR A 61 3.41 -3.85 9.47
C TYR A 61 2.89 -5.28 9.47
N GLN A 62 3.58 -6.20 8.80
CA GLN A 62 3.17 -7.61 8.76
C GLN A 62 3.94 -8.48 9.77
N GLU A 63 4.89 -7.90 10.51
CA GLU A 63 5.71 -8.57 11.54
C GLU A 63 6.50 -9.79 11.04
N TRP A 64 6.85 -9.82 9.76
CA TRP A 64 7.61 -10.92 9.20
C TRP A 64 9.09 -10.86 9.58
N ARG A 65 9.68 -12.03 9.79
CA ARG A 65 11.11 -12.20 10.01
C ARG A 65 11.86 -12.02 8.69
N ALA A 66 13.11 -11.56 8.77
CA ALA A 66 13.92 -11.29 7.59
C ALA A 66 14.10 -12.51 6.66
N TRP A 67 14.09 -13.73 7.21
CA TRP A 67 14.17 -14.97 6.43
C TRP A 67 12.86 -15.30 5.70
N GLU A 68 11.69 -14.96 6.26
CA GLU A 68 10.37 -15.15 5.62
C GLU A 68 10.23 -14.19 4.43
N ILE A 69 10.66 -12.94 4.64
CA ILE A 69 10.73 -11.92 3.58
C ILE A 69 11.66 -12.37 2.45
N ALA A 70 12.83 -12.91 2.81
CA ALA A 70 13.80 -13.42 1.84
C ALA A 70 13.22 -14.54 0.98
N GLN A 71 12.52 -15.50 1.59
CA GLN A 71 11.83 -16.58 0.88
C GLN A 71 10.72 -16.04 -0.02
N ARG A 72 9.88 -15.14 0.49
CA ARG A 72 8.74 -14.58 -0.26
C ARG A 72 9.14 -13.77 -1.47
N LEU A 73 10.24 -13.00 -1.36
CA LEU A 73 10.74 -12.12 -2.40
C LEU A 73 11.82 -12.79 -3.27
N HIS A 74 12.17 -14.04 -2.98
CA HIS A 74 13.23 -14.80 -3.66
C HIS A 74 14.57 -14.05 -3.72
N ILE A 75 14.99 -13.47 -2.59
CA ILE A 75 16.27 -12.75 -2.46
C ILE A 75 17.05 -13.25 -1.24
N PRO A 76 18.38 -13.05 -1.17
CA PRO A 76 19.16 -13.40 0.01
C PRO A 76 18.72 -12.63 1.26
N VAL A 77 18.79 -13.27 2.44
CA VAL A 77 18.51 -12.60 3.73
C VAL A 77 19.40 -11.37 3.93
N SER A 78 20.67 -11.44 3.51
CA SER A 78 21.59 -10.31 3.51
C SER A 78 21.11 -9.13 2.67
N THR A 79 20.37 -9.39 1.58
CA THR A 79 19.78 -8.32 0.77
C THR A 79 18.60 -7.68 1.49
N VAL A 80 17.77 -8.46 2.21
CA VAL A 80 16.69 -7.94 3.04
C VAL A 80 17.24 -7.02 4.13
N THR A 81 18.29 -7.46 4.85
CA THR A 81 18.90 -6.66 5.93
C THR A 81 19.54 -5.37 5.41
N VAL A 82 20.24 -5.42 4.27
CA VAL A 82 20.80 -4.22 3.63
C VAL A 82 19.69 -3.28 3.17
N ARG A 83 18.61 -3.79 2.57
CA ARG A 83 17.47 -2.97 2.14
C ARG A 83 16.79 -2.31 3.34
N LEU A 84 16.58 -3.03 4.44
CA LEU A 84 16.02 -2.49 5.68
C LEU A 84 16.92 -1.39 6.26
N SER A 85 18.23 -1.62 6.30
CA SER A 85 19.20 -0.62 6.79
C SER A 85 19.15 0.67 5.96
N ARG A 86 19.18 0.55 4.62
CA ARG A 86 19.06 1.70 3.72
C ARG A 86 17.71 2.41 3.84
N ALA A 87 16.62 1.65 3.96
CA ALA A 87 15.28 2.21 4.14
C ALA A 87 15.20 3.04 5.43
N ARG A 88 15.73 2.52 6.54
CA ARG A 88 15.82 3.26 7.81
C ARG A 88 16.66 4.53 7.69
N GLY A 89 17.79 4.48 6.97
CA GLY A 89 18.59 5.68 6.71
C GLY A 89 17.80 6.76 5.94
N MET A 90 17.08 6.37 4.89
CA MET A 90 16.23 7.29 4.13
C MET A 90 15.08 7.87 4.96
N LEU A 91 14.44 7.04 5.78
CA LEU A 91 13.36 7.49 6.66
C LEU A 91 13.89 8.41 7.76
N LYS A 92 15.05 8.12 8.33
CA LYS A 92 15.68 8.97 9.35
C LYS A 92 15.94 10.39 8.85
N GLU A 93 16.46 10.53 7.63
CA GLU A 93 16.69 11.85 7.04
C GLU A 93 15.37 12.58 6.75
N LYS A 94 14.34 11.86 6.26
CA LYS A 94 13.02 12.45 5.96
C LYS A 94 12.20 12.83 7.19
N LEU A 95 12.35 12.08 8.28
CA LEU A 95 11.59 12.25 9.52
C LEU A 95 12.42 12.98 10.59
N LYS A 96 13.55 13.58 10.22
CA LYS A 96 14.35 14.37 11.15
C LYS A 96 13.53 15.57 11.64
N GLY A 97 13.38 15.72 12.95
CA GLY A 97 12.54 16.76 13.55
C GLY A 97 11.14 16.29 13.95
N TRP A 98 10.61 15.25 13.29
CA TRP A 98 9.26 14.73 13.54
C TRP A 98 9.03 14.21 14.96
N TYR A 99 10.09 13.82 15.67
CA TYR A 99 10.02 13.35 17.05
C TYR A 99 10.10 14.48 18.10
N TYR A 100 10.46 15.70 17.70
CA TYR A 100 10.71 16.81 18.63
C TYR A 100 9.51 17.75 18.84
N ASP A 101 8.44 17.61 18.05
CA ASP A 101 7.24 18.46 18.14
C ASP A 101 6.18 17.91 19.13
N GLY A 102 6.49 16.82 19.86
CA GLY A 102 5.56 16.13 20.78
C GLY A 102 5.78 16.40 22.27
N GLU A 103 6.74 17.27 22.64
CA GLU A 103 6.99 17.70 24.02
C GLU A 103 6.82 19.23 24.14
N GLU A 104 5.58 19.73 24.06
CA GLU A 104 5.15 21.02 24.61
C GLU A 104 3.80 20.89 25.33
#